data_AF-A0A7S2J9R0-F1
#
_entry.id   AF-A0A7S2J9R0-F1
#
_cell.length_a   1.000
_cell.length_b   1.000
_cell.length_c   1.000
_cell.angle_alpha   90.00
_cell.angle_beta   90.00
_cell.angle_gamma   90.00
#
_symmetry.space_group_name_H-M   'P 1'
#
loop_
_entity.id
_entity.type
_entity.pdbx_description
1 polymer ?
#
loop_
_entity_poly.entity_id
_entity_poly.type
_entity_poly.pdbx_seq_one_letter_code
_entity_poly.pdbx_strand_id
1 'polypeptide(L)'
;SGIGILYGIIGCFGVEVGAEFTEAEVAATSQGIQCACIDVNMNRFWARLGATVLPTPCNILNSFLSWLAFPRVLLCFLFPPRGNVDLLLCMLLHLSSLPVRTWIAFILAGFGSSTVATWTLQFFGSVSERGAEEAGVVKAKDRSDATTWIMLLIEAYLIPQICQGVASSRDEAMYKSIVAKGRELNAQRLVAVVGGGHANGILHHARTRGL
;
A
#
# COMPACT_ATOMS: atom_id res chain seq x y z
N SER A 1 8.09 -2.16 -1.16
CA SER A 1 8.18 -1.71 -2.58
C SER A 1 6.78 -1.35 -3.06
N GLY A 2 6.53 -0.19 -3.68
CA GLY A 2 5.20 0.23 -4.18
C GLY A 2 4.66 -0.59 -5.37
N ILE A 3 5.24 -1.76 -5.63
CA ILE A 3 5.12 -2.51 -6.89
C ILE A 3 3.88 -3.41 -6.92
N GLY A 4 3.28 -3.72 -5.76
CA GLY A 4 2.04 -4.51 -5.66
C GLY A 4 0.86 -3.93 -6.46
N ILE A 5 0.71 -2.60 -6.45
CA ILE A 5 -0.36 -1.89 -7.18
C ILE A 5 -0.05 -1.84 -8.68
N LEU A 6 1.23 -1.85 -9.05
CA LEU A 6 1.68 -1.94 -10.44
C LEU A 6 1.30 -3.29 -11.07
N TYR A 7 1.34 -4.42 -10.36
CA TYR A 7 1.04 -5.74 -10.95
C TYR A 7 -0.37 -5.88 -11.54
N GLY A 8 -1.38 -5.26 -10.94
CA GLY A 8 -2.76 -5.30 -11.47
C GLY A 8 -2.89 -4.55 -12.81
N ILE A 9 -2.24 -3.40 -12.91
CA ILE A 9 -2.19 -2.59 -14.14
C ILE A 9 -1.28 -3.26 -15.17
N ILE A 10 -0.11 -3.74 -14.77
CA ILE A 10 0.85 -4.49 -15.59
C ILE A 10 0.18 -5.72 -16.22
N GLY A 11 -0.60 -6.48 -15.45
CA GLY A 11 -1.37 -7.63 -15.95
C GLY A 11 -2.48 -7.23 -16.92
N CYS A 12 -3.23 -6.16 -16.66
CA CYS A 12 -4.27 -5.67 -17.57
C CYS A 12 -3.72 -5.11 -18.89
N PHE A 13 -2.52 -4.52 -18.88
CA PHE A 13 -1.89 -3.94 -20.06
C PHE A 13 -0.86 -4.86 -20.73
N GLY A 14 -0.76 -6.12 -20.30
CA GLY A 14 0.19 -7.09 -20.88
C GLY A 14 1.65 -6.63 -20.80
N VAL A 15 1.98 -5.84 -19.79
CA VAL A 15 3.36 -5.43 -19.54
C VAL A 15 4.06 -6.65 -18.94
N GLU A 16 5.11 -7.15 -19.60
CA GLU A 16 5.95 -8.19 -19.00
C GLU A 16 6.57 -7.61 -17.73
N VAL A 17 6.25 -8.22 -16.58
CA VAL A 17 6.99 -7.94 -15.35
C VAL A 17 8.42 -8.39 -15.63
N GLY A 18 9.39 -7.48 -15.50
CA GLY A 18 10.79 -7.84 -15.67
C GLY A 18 11.17 -9.01 -14.76
N ALA A 19 12.15 -9.81 -15.19
CA ALA A 19 12.75 -10.89 -14.41
C ALA A 19 13.44 -10.38 -13.12
N GLU A 20 13.37 -9.09 -12.82
CA GLU A 20 13.90 -8.41 -11.62
C GLU A 20 13.62 -9.16 -10.31
N PHE A 21 12.50 -9.89 -10.23
CA PHE A 21 12.11 -10.67 -9.05
C PHE A 21 12.55 -12.13 -9.08
N THR A 22 12.96 -12.69 -10.21
CA THR A 22 13.48 -14.06 -10.33
C THR A 22 14.97 -14.08 -10.63
N GLU A 23 15.59 -12.95 -11.00
CA GLU A 23 17.02 -12.83 -11.26
C GLU A 23 17.87 -13.27 -10.07
N ALA A 24 17.47 -12.91 -8.85
CA ALA A 24 18.12 -13.36 -7.63
C ALA A 24 18.04 -14.88 -7.46
N GLU A 25 16.89 -15.48 -7.77
CA GLU A 25 16.68 -16.93 -7.71
C GLU A 25 17.46 -17.66 -8.80
N VAL A 26 17.49 -17.14 -10.03
CA VAL A 26 18.26 -17.68 -11.16
C VAL A 26 19.77 -17.61 -10.86
N ALA A 27 20.26 -16.47 -10.37
CA ALA A 27 21.66 -16.29 -10.01
C ALA A 27 22.07 -17.22 -8.85
N ALA A 28 21.24 -17.35 -7.81
CA ALA A 28 21.51 -18.25 -6.70
C ALA A 28 21.48 -19.73 -7.12
N THR A 29 20.53 -20.12 -7.97
CA THR A 29 20.42 -21.47 -8.52
C THR A 29 21.65 -21.84 -9.32
N SER A 30 22.20 -20.89 -10.10
CA SER A 30 23.45 -21.12 -10.85
C SER A 30 24.68 -21.39 -9.95
N GLN A 31 24.62 -20.96 -8.69
CA GLN A 31 25.64 -21.20 -7.66
C GLN A 31 25.30 -22.40 -6.74
N GLY A 32 24.23 -23.14 -7.02
CA GLY A 32 23.76 -24.25 -6.17
C GLY A 32 23.17 -23.80 -4.83
N ILE A 33 22.85 -22.52 -4.68
CA ILE A 33 22.23 -21.96 -3.48
C ILE A 33 20.71 -22.07 -3.62
N GLN A 34 20.07 -22.72 -2.65
CA GLN A 34 18.60 -22.75 -2.57
C GLN A 34 18.08 -21.36 -2.22
N CYS A 35 17.57 -20.67 -3.23
CA CYS A 35 16.88 -19.40 -3.13
C CYS A 35 15.48 -19.58 -3.69
N ALA A 36 14.49 -18.94 -3.07
CA ALA A 36 13.13 -18.90 -3.58
C ALA A 36 12.61 -17.48 -3.48
N CYS A 37 12.19 -16.92 -4.61
CA CYS A 37 11.57 -15.63 -4.63
C CYS A 37 10.09 -15.77 -4.23
N ILE A 38 9.71 -15.00 -3.21
CA ILE A 38 8.37 -15.05 -2.65
C ILE A 38 7.51 -14.00 -3.34
N ASP A 39 6.65 -14.46 -4.25
CA ASP A 39 5.60 -13.62 -4.80
C ASP A 39 4.39 -13.55 -3.86
N VAL A 40 3.72 -12.40 -3.86
CA VAL A 40 2.67 -12.05 -2.91
C VAL A 40 1.32 -12.25 -3.59
N ASN A 41 0.68 -13.40 -3.33
CA ASN A 41 -0.69 -13.60 -3.76
C ASN A 41 -1.66 -12.75 -2.90
N MET A 42 -2.33 -11.79 -3.54
CA MET A 42 -3.27 -10.86 -2.90
C MET A 42 -4.72 -11.38 -2.85
N ASN A 43 -4.92 -12.69 -2.81
CA ASN A 43 -6.23 -13.29 -2.57
C ASN A 43 -6.90 -12.68 -1.31
N ARG A 44 -8.15 -12.22 -1.47
CA ARG A 44 -8.96 -11.48 -0.46
C ARG A 44 -8.51 -10.05 -0.16
N PHE A 45 -7.68 -9.44 -1.00
CA PHE A 45 -7.29 -8.02 -0.86
C PHE A 45 -8.49 -7.09 -0.67
N TRP A 46 -9.49 -7.20 -1.54
CA TRP A 46 -10.68 -6.35 -1.48
C TRP A 46 -11.50 -6.53 -0.21
N ALA A 47 -11.61 -7.76 0.30
CA ALA A 47 -12.31 -8.03 1.55
C ALA A 47 -11.59 -7.39 2.76
N ARG A 48 -10.25 -7.45 2.78
CA ARG A 48 -9.44 -6.82 3.83
C ARG A 48 -9.46 -5.30 3.72
N LEU A 49 -9.32 -4.78 2.51
CA LEU A 49 -9.39 -3.34 2.25
C LEU A 49 -10.75 -2.78 2.67
N GLY A 50 -11.85 -3.49 2.34
CA GLY A 50 -13.19 -3.15 2.79
C GLY A 50 -13.29 -3.08 4.31
N ALA A 51 -12.77 -4.09 5.02
CA ALA A 51 -12.79 -4.11 6.48
C ALA A 51 -12.00 -2.94 7.13
N THR A 52 -10.88 -2.52 6.52
CA THR A 52 -10.10 -1.37 6.99
C THR A 52 -10.74 -0.03 6.66
N VAL A 53 -11.47 0.05 5.54
CA VAL A 53 -12.11 1.31 5.10
C VAL A 53 -13.40 1.59 5.86
N LEU A 54 -14.10 0.57 6.38
CA LEU A 54 -15.33 0.77 7.15
C LEU A 54 -15.10 1.68 8.37
N PRO A 55 -15.92 2.73 8.60
CA PRO A 55 -15.73 3.73 9.65
C PRO A 55 -16.18 3.19 11.02
N THR A 56 -15.53 2.14 11.49
CA THR A 56 -15.71 1.63 12.85
C THR A 56 -15.01 2.58 13.84
N PRO A 57 -15.46 2.67 15.10
CA PRO A 57 -14.79 3.50 16.11
C PRO A 57 -13.29 3.21 16.23
N CYS A 58 -12.90 1.94 16.11
CA CYS A 58 -11.50 1.53 16.11
C CYS A 58 -10.73 2.06 14.89
N ASN A 59 -11.31 1.99 13.68
CA ASN A 59 -10.65 2.48 12.47
C ASN A 59 -10.54 4.01 12.45
N ILE A 60 -11.53 4.72 12.98
CA ILE A 60 -11.46 6.18 13.15
C ILE A 60 -10.31 6.55 14.08
N LEU A 61 -10.21 5.89 15.23
CA LEU A 61 -9.11 6.11 16.17
C LEU A 61 -7.76 5.76 15.54
N ASN A 62 -7.65 4.63 14.84
CA ASN A 62 -6.43 4.22 14.15
C ASN A 62 -6.01 5.23 13.07
N SER A 63 -6.97 5.77 12.32
CA SER A 63 -6.71 6.79 11.30
C SER A 63 -6.14 8.06 11.95
N PHE A 64 -6.77 8.54 13.03
CA PHE A 64 -6.28 9.67 13.79
C PHE A 64 -4.87 9.45 14.36
N LEU A 65 -4.64 8.30 15.01
CA LEU A 65 -3.32 7.94 15.56
C LEU A 65 -2.24 7.83 14.47
N SER A 66 -2.61 7.39 13.26
CA SER A 66 -1.67 7.32 12.13
C SER A 66 -1.21 8.70 11.70
N TRP A 67 -2.09 9.71 11.73
CA TRP A 67 -1.71 11.10 11.47
C TRP A 67 -0.78 11.67 12.54
N LEU A 68 -0.84 11.21 13.79
CA LEU A 68 0.13 11.61 14.82
C LEU A 68 1.56 11.13 14.51
N ALA A 69 1.72 10.11 13.66
CA ALA A 69 3.03 9.68 13.18
C ALA A 69 3.56 10.57 12.05
N PHE A 70 2.73 11.38 11.40
CA PHE A 70 3.12 12.22 10.26
C PHE A 70 4.24 13.21 10.59
N PRO A 71 4.22 13.97 11.72
CA PRO A 71 5.32 14.86 12.06
C PRO A 71 6.66 14.12 12.18
N ARG A 72 6.65 12.92 12.78
CA ARG A 72 7.85 12.09 12.89
C ARG A 72 8.36 11.65 11.52
N VAL A 73 7.46 11.19 10.64
CA VAL A 73 7.83 10.76 9.27
C VAL A 73 8.38 11.93 8.46
N LEU A 74 7.74 13.09 8.55
CA LEU A 74 8.18 14.32 7.88
C LEU A 74 9.55 14.76 8.38
N LEU A 75 9.80 14.72 9.69
CA LEU A 75 11.11 15.03 10.27
C LEU A 75 12.19 14.02 9.84
N CYS A 76 11.88 12.73 9.81
CA CYS A 76 12.82 11.72 9.29
C CYS A 76 13.14 11.91 7.81
N PHE A 77 12.18 12.44 7.03
CA PHE A 77 12.38 12.76 5.62
C PHE A 77 13.25 14.01 5.43
N LEU A 78 12.98 15.08 6.19
CA LEU A 78 13.75 16.33 6.13
C LEU A 78 15.14 16.22 6.75
N PHE A 79 15.30 15.36 7.76
CA PHE A 79 16.54 15.15 8.51
C PHE A 79 16.87 13.65 8.55
N PRO A 80 17.33 13.06 7.43
CA PRO A 80 17.64 11.65 7.39
C PRO A 80 18.78 11.31 8.38
N PRO A 81 18.66 10.21 9.14
CA PRO A 81 19.72 9.79 10.07
C PRO A 81 21.02 9.52 9.30
N ARG A 82 22.13 10.04 9.84
CA ARG A 82 23.47 9.89 9.24
C ARG A 82 23.84 8.40 9.14
N GLY A 83 24.04 7.90 7.92
CA GLY A 83 24.58 6.56 7.68
C GLY A 83 23.78 5.66 6.72
N ASN A 84 22.64 6.10 6.20
CA ASN A 84 21.85 5.28 5.27
C ASN A 84 21.79 5.89 3.87
N VAL A 85 21.82 5.01 2.87
CA VAL A 85 21.57 5.23 1.44
C VAL A 85 20.59 6.40 1.23
N ASP A 86 20.95 7.35 0.35
CA ASP A 86 20.08 8.47 -0.02
C ASP A 86 18.82 7.93 -0.70
N LEU A 87 17.80 7.69 0.12
CA LEU A 87 16.58 7.00 -0.29
C LEU A 87 15.82 7.84 -1.31
N LEU A 88 15.89 9.16 -1.20
CA LEU A 88 15.25 10.09 -2.12
C LEU A 88 15.95 10.04 -3.48
N LEU A 89 17.29 10.14 -3.49
CA LEU A 89 18.05 10.04 -4.73
C LEU A 89 17.93 8.67 -5.37
N CYS A 90 17.94 7.58 -4.59
CA CYS A 90 17.69 6.24 -5.09
C CYS A 90 16.29 6.09 -5.68
N MET A 91 15.26 6.68 -5.06
CA MET A 91 13.91 6.70 -5.62
C MET A 91 13.85 7.50 -6.93
N LEU A 92 14.53 8.66 -7.02
CA LEU A 92 14.59 9.46 -8.24
C LEU A 92 15.34 8.74 -9.37
N LEU A 93 16.48 8.12 -9.05
CA LEU A 93 17.25 7.30 -9.99
C LEU A 93 16.40 6.14 -10.51
N HIS A 94 15.70 5.43 -9.63
CA HIS A 94 14.77 4.38 -10.02
C HIS A 94 13.62 4.89 -10.88
N LEU A 95 13.08 6.07 -10.59
CA LEU A 95 12.04 6.71 -11.42
C LEU A 95 12.57 6.94 -12.84
N SER A 96 13.80 7.46 -12.96
CA SER A 96 14.42 7.77 -14.25
C SER A 96 14.80 6.52 -15.05
N SER A 97 15.03 5.38 -14.38
CA SER A 97 15.41 4.12 -15.04
C SER A 97 14.21 3.36 -15.62
N LEU A 98 12.97 3.81 -15.40
CA LEU A 98 11.79 3.11 -15.89
C LEU A 98 11.59 3.31 -17.39
N PRO A 99 11.23 2.25 -18.13
CA PRO A 99 10.87 2.36 -19.54
C PRO A 99 9.71 3.34 -19.76
N VAL A 100 9.69 4.02 -20.91
CA VAL A 100 8.61 4.93 -21.30
C VAL A 100 7.23 4.26 -21.25
N ARG A 101 7.16 2.96 -21.57
CA ARG A 101 5.92 2.17 -21.46
C ARG A 101 5.38 2.13 -20.02
N THR A 102 6.26 1.99 -19.03
CA THR A 102 5.91 1.99 -17.61
C THR A 102 5.39 3.36 -17.18
N TRP A 103 5.98 4.44 -17.69
CA TRP A 103 5.50 5.80 -17.48
C TRP A 103 4.09 6.03 -18.05
N ILE A 104 3.83 5.55 -19.26
CA ILE A 104 2.48 5.61 -19.87
C ILE A 104 1.48 4.82 -19.02
N ALA A 105 1.84 3.61 -18.56
CA ALA A 105 0.99 2.80 -17.70
C ALA A 105 0.68 3.51 -16.37
N PHE A 106 1.66 4.18 -15.75
CA PHE A 106 1.42 4.99 -14.55
C PHE A 106 0.48 6.17 -14.78
N ILE A 107 0.61 6.88 -15.91
CA ILE A 107 -0.26 8.00 -16.24
C ILE A 107 -1.70 7.51 -16.42
N LEU A 108 -1.89 6.42 -17.17
CA LEU A 108 -3.22 5.82 -17.37
C LEU A 108 -3.82 5.32 -16.06
N ALA A 109 -3.02 4.68 -15.21
CA ALA A 109 -3.43 4.26 -13.88
C ALA A 109 -3.80 5.46 -12.98
N GLY A 110 -3.02 6.54 -13.03
CA GLY A 110 -3.29 7.78 -12.32
C GLY A 110 -4.61 8.41 -12.77
N PHE A 111 -4.86 8.46 -14.08
CA PHE A 111 -6.12 8.97 -14.62
C PHE A 111 -7.32 8.09 -14.22
N GLY A 112 -7.19 6.77 -14.35
CA GLY A 112 -8.23 5.82 -13.97
C GLY A 112 -8.55 5.88 -12.47
N SER A 113 -7.52 5.85 -11.63
CA SER A 113 -7.68 5.96 -10.17
C SER A 113 -8.25 7.30 -9.74
N SER A 114 -7.81 8.40 -10.34
CA SER A 114 -8.36 9.75 -10.08
C SER A 114 -9.83 9.85 -10.46
N THR A 115 -10.22 9.28 -11.60
CA THR A 115 -11.63 9.23 -12.02
C THR A 115 -12.47 8.44 -11.02
N VAL A 116 -12.02 7.24 -10.64
CA VAL A 116 -12.73 6.41 -9.65
C VAL A 116 -12.83 7.11 -8.29
N ALA A 117 -11.74 7.72 -7.82
CA ALA A 117 -11.72 8.46 -6.56
C ALA A 117 -12.69 9.65 -6.60
N THR A 118 -12.67 10.44 -7.68
CA THR A 118 -13.57 11.58 -7.87
C THR A 118 -15.04 11.16 -7.86
N TRP A 119 -15.39 10.10 -8.59
CA TRP A 119 -16.76 9.59 -8.64
C TRP A 119 -17.22 9.07 -7.28
N THR A 120 -16.32 8.38 -6.57
CA THR A 120 -16.59 7.87 -5.22
C THR A 120 -16.84 9.03 -4.23
N LEU A 121 -15.97 10.04 -4.25
CA LEU A 121 -16.08 11.22 -3.40
C LEU A 121 -17.33 12.06 -3.73
N GLN A 122 -17.66 12.24 -5.01
CA GLN A 122 -18.88 12.93 -5.42
C GLN A 122 -20.14 12.17 -4.97
N PHE A 123 -20.14 10.84 -5.09
CA PHE A 123 -21.23 10.01 -4.61
C PHE A 123 -21.44 10.20 -3.11
N PHE A 124 -20.42 10.02 -2.27
CA PHE A 124 -20.53 10.20 -0.83
C PHE A 124 -20.80 11.65 -0.40
N GLY A 125 -20.20 12.61 -1.10
CA GLY A 125 -20.41 14.04 -0.88
C GLY A 125 -21.87 14.44 -1.11
N SER A 126 -22.45 14.03 -2.25
CA SER A 126 -23.85 14.35 -2.60
C SER A 126 -24.88 13.72 -1.64
N VAL A 127 -24.60 12.52 -1.11
CA VAL A 127 -25.45 11.88 -0.10
C VAL A 127 -25.37 12.60 1.25
N SER A 128 -24.16 12.96 1.67
CA SER A 128 -23.92 13.66 2.95
C SER A 128 -24.51 15.06 2.93
N GLU A 129 -24.40 15.73 1.80
CA GLU A 129 -24.94 17.07 1.54
C GLU A 129 -26.47 17.11 1.61
N ARG A 130 -27.18 16.16 0.97
CA ARG A 130 -28.63 16.04 1.07
C ARG A 130 -29.09 15.78 2.51
N GLY A 131 -28.38 14.91 3.23
CA GLY A 131 -28.67 14.66 4.66
C GLY A 131 -28.45 15.90 5.54
N ALA A 132 -27.41 16.69 5.27
CA ALA A 132 -27.11 17.91 6.02
C ALA A 132 -28.09 19.06 5.72
N GLU A 133 -28.59 19.14 4.48
CA GLU A 133 -29.64 20.07 4.05
C GLU A 133 -30.98 19.71 4.70
N GLU A 134 -31.38 18.43 4.68
CA GLU A 134 -32.60 17.93 5.32
C GLU A 134 -32.57 18.09 6.86
N ALA A 135 -31.39 17.97 7.47
CA ALA A 135 -31.21 18.21 8.90
C ALA A 135 -31.15 19.71 9.28
N GLY A 136 -31.17 20.62 8.30
CA GLY A 136 -31.11 22.07 8.51
C GLY A 136 -29.76 22.60 8.99
N VAL A 137 -28.70 21.78 8.88
CA VAL A 137 -27.35 22.11 9.39
C VAL A 137 -26.58 23.01 8.41
N VAL A 138 -26.81 22.85 7.10
CA VAL A 138 -26.11 23.60 6.05
C VAL A 138 -27.10 24.41 5.21
N LYS A 139 -26.82 25.71 5.03
CA LYS A 139 -27.61 26.57 4.13
C LYS A 139 -27.17 26.32 2.69
N ALA A 140 -28.11 26.43 1.74
CA ALA A 140 -27.84 26.22 0.31
C ALA A 140 -26.67 27.07 -0.24
N LYS A 141 -26.41 28.25 0.34
CA LYS A 141 -25.30 29.14 -0.03
C LYS A 141 -23.91 28.66 0.42
N ASP A 142 -23.84 27.84 1.48
CA ASP A 142 -22.58 27.37 2.08
C ASP A 142 -22.28 25.91 1.66
N ARG A 143 -23.05 25.41 0.68
CA ARG A 143 -23.09 24.02 0.21
C ARG A 143 -21.79 23.55 -0.44
N SER A 144 -21.16 24.43 -1.23
CA SER A 144 -19.87 24.14 -1.88
C SER A 144 -18.77 23.93 -0.84
N ASP A 145 -18.66 24.84 0.12
CA ASP A 145 -17.63 24.80 1.15
C ASP A 145 -17.81 23.58 2.05
N ALA A 146 -19.06 23.30 2.47
CA ALA A 146 -19.38 22.10 3.26
C ALA A 146 -18.98 20.82 2.53
N THR A 147 -19.26 20.73 1.22
CA THR A 147 -18.88 19.58 0.39
C THR A 147 -17.36 19.40 0.32
N THR A 148 -16.61 20.49 0.12
CA THR A 148 -15.14 20.45 0.10
C THR A 148 -14.57 19.94 1.43
N TRP A 149 -15.08 20.43 2.57
CA TRP A 149 -14.64 19.97 3.88
C TRP A 149 -14.99 18.50 4.14
N ILE A 150 -16.18 18.05 3.73
CA ILE A 150 -16.59 16.64 3.84
C ILE A 150 -15.65 15.75 3.01
N MET A 151 -15.34 16.14 1.78
CA MET A 151 -14.41 15.39 0.93
C MET A 151 -13.02 15.31 1.57
N LEU A 152 -12.51 16.42 2.09
CA LEU A 152 -11.21 16.46 2.77
C LEU A 152 -11.18 15.55 4.00
N LEU A 153 -12.25 15.53 4.80
CA LEU A 153 -12.37 14.64 5.97
C LEU A 153 -12.41 13.16 5.55
N ILE A 154 -13.14 12.84 4.48
CA ILE A 154 -13.17 11.48 3.92
C ILE A 154 -11.77 11.07 3.46
N GLU A 155 -11.05 11.92 2.72
CA GLU A 155 -9.68 11.65 2.27
C GLU A 155 -8.71 11.49 3.44
N ALA A 156 -8.75 12.40 4.41
CA ALA A 156 -7.94 12.33 5.61
C ALA A 156 -8.18 11.03 6.39
N TYR A 157 -9.42 10.55 6.42
CA TYR A 157 -9.74 9.26 7.03
C TYR A 157 -9.25 8.07 6.19
N LEU A 158 -9.50 8.08 4.88
CA LEU A 158 -9.25 6.95 3.98
C LEU A 158 -7.77 6.69 3.72
N ILE A 159 -6.95 7.74 3.58
CA ILE A 159 -5.52 7.60 3.23
C ILE A 159 -4.78 6.66 4.20
N PRO A 160 -4.79 6.88 5.53
CA PRO A 160 -4.14 5.96 6.46
C PRO A 160 -4.73 4.55 6.42
N GLN A 161 -6.06 4.42 6.31
CA GLN A 161 -6.74 3.12 6.32
C GLN A 161 -6.38 2.28 5.10
N ILE A 162 -6.35 2.88 3.91
CA ILE A 162 -5.93 2.21 2.67
C ILE A 162 -4.46 1.80 2.78
N CYS A 163 -3.58 2.70 3.22
CA CYS A 163 -2.16 2.39 3.40
C CYS A 163 -1.94 1.23 4.39
N GLN A 164 -2.63 1.25 5.52
CA GLN A 164 -2.56 0.19 6.53
C GLN A 164 -3.14 -1.13 6.02
N GLY A 165 -4.28 -1.10 5.33
CA GLY A 165 -4.90 -2.30 4.74
C GLY A 165 -4.02 -2.94 3.68
N VAL A 166 -3.40 -2.13 2.82
CA VAL A 166 -2.45 -2.60 1.81
C VAL A 166 -1.19 -3.18 2.46
N ALA A 167 -0.59 -2.48 3.43
CA ALA A 167 0.63 -2.93 4.11
C ALA A 167 0.40 -4.24 4.87
N SER A 168 -0.63 -4.31 5.71
CA SER A 168 -0.96 -5.51 6.49
C SER A 168 -1.31 -6.71 5.62
N SER A 169 -2.02 -6.51 4.50
CA SER A 169 -2.33 -7.58 3.56
C SER A 169 -1.07 -8.18 2.93
N ARG A 170 -0.08 -7.33 2.64
CA ARG A 170 1.22 -7.76 2.09
C ARG A 170 2.08 -8.45 3.13
N ASP A 171 2.14 -7.91 4.35
CA ASP A 171 2.89 -8.51 5.44
C ASP A 171 2.38 -9.92 5.76
N GLU A 172 1.04 -10.10 5.79
CA GLU A 172 0.44 -11.42 6.01
C GLU A 172 0.75 -12.39 4.86
N ALA A 173 0.67 -11.93 3.61
CA ALA A 173 0.94 -12.77 2.45
C ALA A 173 2.42 -13.16 2.36
N MET A 174 3.36 -12.22 2.61
CA MET A 174 4.79 -12.53 2.70
C MET A 174 5.07 -13.54 3.83
N TYR A 175 4.48 -13.33 5.02
CA TYR A 175 4.61 -14.26 6.13
C TYR A 175 4.12 -15.68 5.76
N LYS A 176 2.93 -15.81 5.17
CA LYS A 176 2.39 -17.13 4.78
C LYS A 176 3.28 -17.84 3.78
N SER A 177 3.84 -17.12 2.82
CA SER A 177 4.75 -17.69 1.83
C SER A 177 6.09 -18.11 2.46
N ILE A 178 6.62 -17.35 3.41
CA ILE A 178 7.83 -17.75 4.18
C ILE A 178 7.57 -19.08 4.90
N VAL A 179 6.44 -19.19 5.61
CA VAL A 179 6.05 -20.41 6.33
C VAL A 179 5.86 -21.58 5.37
N ALA A 180 5.17 -21.36 4.24
CA ALA A 180 4.95 -22.39 3.24
C ALA A 180 6.28 -22.92 2.67
N LYS A 181 7.21 -22.03 2.31
CA LYS A 181 8.53 -22.40 1.79
C LYS A 181 9.42 -23.06 2.82
N GLY A 182 9.38 -22.61 4.08
CA GLY A 182 10.08 -23.27 5.17
C GLY A 182 9.64 -24.72 5.35
N ARG A 183 8.32 -24.99 5.23
CA ARG A 183 7.76 -26.34 5.30
C ARG A 183 8.08 -27.19 4.07
N GLU A 184 7.96 -26.63 2.88
CA GLU A 184 8.27 -27.30 1.61
C GLU A 184 9.73 -27.79 1.56
N LEU A 185 10.66 -26.94 2.02
CA LEU A 185 12.09 -27.26 2.06
C LEU A 185 12.53 -27.99 3.34
N ASN A 186 11.59 -28.25 4.26
CA ASN A 186 11.86 -28.80 5.59
C ASN A 186 13.04 -28.08 6.29
N ALA A 187 13.10 -26.76 6.14
CA ALA A 187 14.25 -25.96 6.53
C ALA A 187 14.26 -25.74 8.05
N GLN A 188 15.37 -26.10 8.70
CA GLN A 188 15.56 -25.81 10.14
C GLN A 188 15.90 -24.33 10.39
N ARG A 189 16.45 -23.65 9.38
CA ARG A 189 16.83 -22.24 9.42
C ARG A 189 16.54 -21.62 8.07
N LEU A 190 15.92 -20.44 8.08
CA LEU A 190 15.57 -19.70 6.88
C LEU A 190 15.99 -18.23 7.08
N VAL A 191 16.59 -17.65 6.05
CA VAL A 191 16.94 -16.23 6.01
C VAL A 191 16.02 -15.57 4.98
N ALA A 192 15.18 -14.65 5.45
CA ALA A 192 14.27 -13.90 4.58
C ALA A 192 14.78 -12.47 4.42
N VAL A 193 14.99 -12.04 3.17
CA VAL A 193 15.31 -10.65 2.84
C VAL A 193 14.02 -9.95 2.44
N VAL A 194 13.61 -8.95 3.23
CA VAL A 194 12.36 -8.22 3.03
C VAL A 194 12.61 -6.72 3.08
N GLY A 195 11.80 -5.94 2.37
CA GLY A 195 11.86 -4.48 2.47
C GLY A 195 11.58 -4.03 3.91
N GLY A 196 12.37 -3.07 4.42
CA GLY A 196 12.32 -2.67 5.83
C GLY A 196 10.93 -2.28 6.36
N GLY A 197 10.06 -1.74 5.50
CA GLY A 197 8.67 -1.41 5.84
C GLY A 197 7.78 -2.61 6.19
N HIS A 198 8.16 -3.83 5.80
CA HIS A 198 7.39 -5.06 6.01
C HIS A 198 7.95 -5.93 7.16
N ALA A 199 9.21 -5.70 7.56
CA ALA A 199 9.90 -6.53 8.55
C ALA A 199 9.13 -6.64 9.86
N ASN A 200 8.62 -5.53 10.38
CA ASN A 200 7.89 -5.51 11.65
C ASN A 200 6.55 -6.27 11.58
N GLY A 201 5.80 -6.16 10.48
CA GLY A 201 4.53 -6.88 10.30
C GLY A 201 4.73 -8.39 10.17
N ILE A 202 5.75 -8.80 9.41
CA ILE A 202 6.11 -10.23 9.27
C ILE A 202 6.56 -10.80 10.62
N LEU A 203 7.42 -10.09 11.36
CA LEU A 203 7.87 -10.52 12.70
C LEU A 203 6.71 -10.60 13.70
N HIS A 204 5.74 -9.68 13.63
CA HIS A 204 4.54 -9.75 14.45
C HIS A 204 3.72 -11.02 14.17
N HIS A 205 3.52 -11.37 12.89
CA HIS A 205 2.86 -12.63 12.52
C HIS A 205 3.64 -13.86 12.97
N ALA A 206 4.96 -13.87 12.79
CA ALA A 206 5.81 -14.96 13.25
C ALA A 206 5.74 -15.18 14.78
N ARG A 207 5.72 -14.10 15.57
CA ARG A 207 5.58 -14.18 17.04
C ARG A 207 4.20 -14.64 17.49
N THR A 208 3.15 -14.27 16.77
CA THR A 208 1.76 -14.57 17.16
C THR A 208 1.28 -15.93 16.66
N ARG A 209 1.79 -16.40 15.52
CA ARG A 209 1.30 -17.60 14.82
C ARG A 209 2.38 -18.68 14.64
N GLY A 210 3.63 -18.40 14.99
CA GLY A 210 4.77 -19.28 14.77
C GLY A 210 5.35 -19.20 13.36
N LEU A 211 6.49 -19.85 13.15
CA LEU A 211 7.11 -20.10 11.84
C LEU A 211 6.95 -21.58 11.48
#